data_AF-Q5YSF5-F1
#
_entry.id   AF-Q5YSF5-F1
#
_cell.length_a   1.000
_cell.length_b   1.000
_cell.length_c   1.000
_cell.angle_alpha   90.00
_cell.angle_beta   90.00
_cell.angle_gamma   90.00
#
_symmetry.space_group_name_H-M   'P 1'
#
loop_
_entity.id
_entity.type
_entity.pdbx_description
1 polymer ?
#
loop_
_entity_poly.entity_id
_entity_poly.type
_entity_poly.pdbx_seq_one_letter_code
_entity_poly.pdbx_strand_id
1 'polypeptide(L)'
;MNRVDTASILDLISQYDQREIDADTITHWHQHISHLDRATVEEAIHIHHKTSAYRITPEAVLDITQQIQTRTATPPAPKRRARMTTYTITGAINDHCPDCGAQPGHTCTRHGHETAMPCISRLLGRPVGNRQQPTH
;
A
#
# COMPACT_ATOMS: atom_id res chain seq x y z
N MET A 1 -0.61 3.78 -24.12
CA MET A 1 -1.05 2.55 -24.80
C MET A 1 -1.47 2.79 -26.24
N ASN A 2 -1.27 1.81 -27.13
CA ASN A 2 -1.77 1.84 -28.51
C ASN A 2 -3.21 1.25 -28.61
N ARG A 3 -3.81 1.26 -29.81
CA ARG A 3 -5.17 0.73 -30.03
C ARG A 3 -5.29 -0.78 -29.80
N VAL A 4 -4.24 -1.54 -30.08
CA VAL A 4 -4.20 -2.99 -29.85
C VAL A 4 -4.27 -3.26 -28.35
N ASP A 5 -3.50 -2.53 -27.55
CA ASP A 5 -3.55 -2.61 -26.09
C ASP A 5 -4.95 -2.27 -25.57
N THR A 6 -5.61 -1.24 -26.13
CA THR A 6 -6.98 -0.87 -25.74
C THR A 6 -7.97 -1.99 -26.03
N ALA A 7 -7.84 -2.67 -27.16
CA ALA A 7 -8.67 -3.83 -27.48
C ALA A 7 -8.44 -4.98 -26.48
N SER A 8 -7.19 -5.27 -26.11
CA SER A 8 -6.87 -6.26 -25.07
C SER A 8 -7.45 -5.90 -23.70
N ILE A 9 -7.45 -4.61 -23.33
CA ILE A 9 -8.11 -4.13 -22.09
C ILE A 9 -9.62 -4.35 -22.16
N LEU A 10 -10.25 -4.05 -23.30
CA LEU A 10 -11.68 -4.29 -23.47
C LEU A 10 -12.05 -5.77 -23.42
N ASP A 11 -11.19 -6.64 -23.98
CA ASP A 11 -11.33 -8.09 -23.87
C ASP A 11 -11.30 -8.54 -22.41
N LEU A 12 -10.35 -8.04 -21.62
CA LEU A 12 -10.29 -8.26 -20.17
C LEU A 12 -11.58 -7.80 -19.47
N ILE A 13 -12.09 -6.62 -19.80
CA ILE A 13 -13.33 -6.10 -19.19
C ILE A 13 -14.54 -6.95 -19.57
N SER A 14 -14.59 -7.46 -20.80
CA SER A 14 -15.67 -8.31 -21.27
C SER A 14 -15.79 -9.63 -20.50
N GLN A 15 -14.70 -10.10 -19.90
CA GLN A 15 -14.72 -11.25 -19.00
C GLN A 15 -15.53 -10.98 -17.72
N TYR A 16 -15.67 -9.70 -17.31
CA TYR A 16 -16.42 -9.30 -16.12
C TYR A 16 -17.87 -8.93 -16.41
N ASP A 17 -18.14 -8.24 -17.52
CA ASP A 17 -19.46 -7.65 -17.78
C ASP A 17 -20.11 -8.10 -19.08
N GLN A 18 -19.50 -9.06 -19.78
CA GLN A 18 -19.99 -9.66 -21.02
C GLN A 18 -20.37 -8.63 -22.09
N ARG A 19 -19.67 -7.50 -22.14
CA ARG A 19 -19.92 -6.49 -23.16
C ARG A 19 -19.57 -6.97 -24.56
N GLU A 20 -20.35 -6.49 -25.52
CA GLU A 20 -19.94 -6.53 -26.92
C GLU A 20 -18.82 -5.50 -27.17
N ILE A 21 -17.85 -5.88 -27.98
CA ILE A 21 -16.70 -5.04 -28.34
C ILE A 21 -16.79 -4.76 -29.84
N ASP A 22 -17.11 -3.53 -30.19
CA ASP A 22 -17.11 -3.03 -31.55
C ASP A 22 -16.07 -1.92 -31.76
N ALA A 23 -15.92 -1.47 -33.01
CA ALA A 23 -14.94 -0.45 -33.38
C ALA A 23 -15.18 0.91 -32.69
N ASP A 24 -16.44 1.24 -32.42
CA ASP A 24 -16.83 2.48 -31.76
C ASP A 24 -16.48 2.44 -30.27
N THR A 25 -16.74 1.32 -29.61
CA THR A 25 -16.34 1.06 -28.22
C THR A 25 -14.83 1.13 -28.06
N ILE A 26 -14.07 0.49 -28.97
CA ILE A 26 -12.61 0.57 -28.96
C ILE A 26 -12.14 2.02 -29.12
N THR A 27 -12.74 2.78 -30.05
CA THR A 27 -12.37 4.18 -30.28
C THR A 27 -12.69 5.07 -29.08
N HIS A 28 -13.87 4.92 -28.49
CA HIS A 28 -14.28 5.66 -27.30
C HIS A 28 -13.36 5.40 -26.11
N TRP A 29 -13.05 4.12 -25.83
CA TRP A 29 -12.12 3.77 -24.77
C TRP A 29 -10.71 4.27 -25.06
N HIS A 30 -10.24 4.15 -26.30
CA HIS A 30 -8.89 4.59 -26.67
C HIS A 30 -8.71 6.09 -26.44
N GLN A 31 -9.72 6.91 -26.75
CA GLN A 31 -9.66 8.35 -26.48
C GLN A 31 -9.46 8.66 -24.99
N HIS A 32 -10.02 7.83 -24.10
CA HIS A 32 -9.96 8.05 -22.66
C HIS A 32 -8.69 7.50 -22.03
N ILE A 33 -8.28 6.28 -22.37
CA ILE A 33 -7.21 5.58 -21.63
C ILE A 33 -5.88 5.45 -22.40
N SER A 34 -5.80 5.91 -23.67
CA SER A 34 -4.57 5.77 -24.49
C SER A 34 -3.34 6.44 -23.89
N HIS A 35 -3.51 7.52 -23.14
CA HIS A 35 -2.40 8.24 -22.51
C HIS A 35 -1.87 7.57 -21.24
N LEU A 36 -2.55 6.54 -20.75
CA LEU A 36 -2.17 5.83 -19.53
C LEU A 36 -1.23 4.66 -19.82
N ASP A 37 -0.50 4.26 -18.77
CA ASP A 37 0.26 3.02 -18.75
C ASP A 37 -0.67 1.80 -18.63
N ARG A 38 -0.33 0.73 -19.34
CA ARG A 38 -1.15 -0.48 -19.42
C ARG A 38 -1.34 -1.14 -18.06
N ALA A 39 -0.26 -1.32 -17.31
CA ALA A 39 -0.32 -2.02 -16.02
C ALA A 39 -1.18 -1.25 -15.02
N THR A 40 -1.11 0.09 -15.06
CA THR A 40 -1.95 0.96 -14.21
C THR A 40 -3.44 0.81 -14.54
N VAL A 41 -3.79 0.69 -15.83
CA VAL A 41 -5.18 0.48 -16.29
C VAL A 41 -5.70 -0.89 -15.87
N GLU A 42 -4.90 -1.95 -16.03
CA GLU A 42 -5.26 -3.31 -15.59
C GLU A 42 -5.53 -3.36 -14.08
N GLU A 43 -4.67 -2.72 -13.27
CA GLU A 43 -4.88 -2.60 -11.83
C GLU A 43 -6.19 -1.87 -11.50
N ALA A 44 -6.46 -0.74 -12.17
CA ALA A 44 -7.68 0.03 -11.96
C ALA A 44 -8.95 -0.77 -12.27
N ILE A 45 -8.93 -1.58 -13.33
CA ILE A 45 -10.04 -2.49 -13.70
C ILE A 45 -10.28 -3.53 -12.60
N HIS A 46 -9.21 -4.17 -12.11
CA HIS A 46 -9.32 -5.14 -11.03
C HIS A 46 -9.83 -4.51 -9.73
N ILE A 47 -9.39 -3.29 -9.41
CA ILE A 47 -9.90 -2.54 -8.26
C ILE A 47 -11.39 -2.27 -8.45
N HIS A 48 -11.80 -1.72 -9.60
CA HIS A 48 -13.21 -1.42 -9.87
C HIS A 48 -14.10 -2.66 -9.71
N HIS A 49 -13.71 -3.78 -10.32
CA HIS A 49 -14.47 -5.02 -10.23
C HIS A 49 -14.62 -5.54 -8.78
N LYS A 50 -13.60 -5.35 -7.94
CA LYS A 50 -13.63 -5.79 -6.54
C LYS A 50 -14.42 -4.86 -5.62
N THR A 51 -14.54 -3.58 -5.95
CA THR A 51 -15.08 -2.55 -5.04
C THR A 51 -16.41 -1.96 -5.50
N SER A 52 -16.78 -2.15 -6.77
CA SER A 52 -17.98 -1.60 -7.38
C SER A 52 -18.86 -2.71 -7.95
N ALA A 53 -20.16 -2.63 -7.68
CA ALA A 53 -21.16 -3.49 -8.30
C ALA A 53 -21.62 -2.98 -9.67
N TYR A 54 -21.15 -1.80 -10.09
CA TYR A 54 -21.53 -1.18 -11.36
C TYR A 54 -20.64 -1.66 -12.50
N ARG A 55 -21.11 -1.42 -13.72
CA ARG A 55 -20.37 -1.69 -14.94
C ARG A 55 -19.09 -0.83 -15.00
N ILE A 56 -18.02 -1.40 -15.53
CA ILE A 56 -16.73 -0.71 -15.69
C ILE A 56 -16.84 0.33 -16.80
N THR A 57 -16.69 1.62 -16.51
CA THR A 57 -16.69 2.69 -17.52
C THR A 57 -15.30 3.31 -17.64
N PRO A 58 -14.96 3.96 -18.77
CA PRO A 58 -13.64 4.58 -18.92
C PRO A 58 -13.41 5.71 -17.89
N GLU A 59 -14.46 6.43 -17.49
CA GLU A 59 -14.39 7.48 -16.46
C GLU A 59 -14.06 6.88 -15.09
N ALA A 60 -14.70 5.77 -14.72
CA ALA A 60 -14.44 5.10 -13.46
C ALA A 60 -12.99 4.56 -13.41
N VAL A 61 -12.48 4.07 -14.54
CA VAL A 61 -11.07 3.67 -14.67
C VAL A 61 -10.16 4.88 -14.50
N LEU A 62 -10.45 6.01 -15.14
CA LEU A 62 -9.68 7.25 -15.00
C LEU A 62 -9.58 7.70 -13.54
N ASP A 63 -10.72 7.75 -12.83
CA ASP A 63 -10.77 8.14 -11.42
C ASP A 63 -9.90 7.23 -10.54
N ILE A 64 -9.96 5.90 -10.76
CA ILE A 64 -9.16 4.95 -10.00
C ILE A 64 -7.67 5.09 -10.35
N THR A 65 -7.32 5.27 -11.62
CA THR A 65 -5.92 5.46 -12.01
C THR A 65 -5.32 6.73 -11.40
N GLN A 66 -6.09 7.82 -11.31
CA GLN A 66 -5.67 9.04 -10.62
C GLN A 66 -5.42 8.77 -9.12
N GLN A 67 -6.27 7.97 -8.47
CA GLN A 67 -6.06 7.58 -7.07
C GLN A 67 -4.80 6.72 -6.88
N ILE A 68 -4.55 5.76 -7.78
CA ILE A 68 -3.33 4.94 -7.77
C ILE A 68 -2.10 5.84 -7.88
N GLN A 69 -2.06 6.71 -8.88
CA GLN A 69 -0.94 7.63 -9.11
C GLN A 69 -0.71 8.56 -7.91
N THR A 70 -1.78 9.10 -7.33
CA THR A 70 -1.69 9.98 -6.14
C THR A 70 -1.10 9.23 -4.94
N ARG A 71 -1.49 7.98 -4.71
CA ARG A 71 -0.92 7.15 -3.63
C ARG A 71 0.57 6.89 -3.83
N THR A 72 0.98 6.61 -5.07
CA THR A 72 2.38 6.33 -5.40
C THR A 72 3.26 7.59 -5.34
N ALA A 73 2.70 8.75 -5.67
CA ALA A 73 3.42 10.03 -5.64
C ALA A 73 3.48 10.67 -4.25
N THR A 74 2.60 10.27 -3.32
CA THR A 74 2.60 10.84 -1.97
C THR A 74 3.78 10.27 -1.18
N PRO A 75 4.72 11.09 -0.69
CA PRO A 75 5.81 10.60 0.16
C PRO A 75 5.22 9.88 1.38
N PRO A 76 5.82 8.78 1.83
CA PRO A 76 5.31 8.04 2.98
C PRO A 76 5.14 9.03 4.14
N ALA A 77 3.93 9.06 4.71
CA ALA A 77 3.64 9.94 5.83
C ALA A 77 4.77 9.79 6.87
N PRO A 78 5.32 10.90 7.40
CA PRO A 78 6.42 10.83 8.34
C PRO A 78 6.04 9.85 9.45
N LYS A 79 6.87 8.82 9.64
CA LYS A 79 6.64 7.81 10.66
C LYS A 79 6.43 8.55 11.99
N ARG A 80 5.24 8.37 12.58
CA ARG A 80 4.87 9.07 13.82
C ARG A 80 5.97 8.79 14.86
N ARG A 81 6.47 9.87 15.49
CA ARG A 81 7.44 9.79 16.60
C ARG A 81 6.97 8.82 17.68
N ALA A 82 7.91 8.33 18.50
CA ALA A 82 7.63 7.48 19.65
C ALA A 82 6.43 8.00 20.46
N ARG A 83 5.39 7.18 20.66
CA ARG A 83 4.29 7.56 21.52
C ARG A 83 4.72 7.23 22.95
N MET A 84 5.26 8.22 23.65
CA MET A 84 5.78 8.06 25.02
C MET A 84 4.77 7.38 25.96
N THR A 85 3.47 7.58 25.74
CA THR A 85 2.41 6.90 26.49
C THR A 85 2.51 5.38 26.45
N THR A 86 2.96 4.78 25.35
CA THR A 86 3.14 3.31 25.30
C THR A 86 4.34 2.81 26.09
N TYR A 87 5.31 3.68 26.38
CA TYR A 87 6.46 3.35 27.20
C TYR A 87 6.21 3.56 28.70
N THR A 88 5.13 4.28 29.06
CA THR A 88 4.77 4.55 30.47
C THR A 88 3.76 3.55 31.04
N ILE A 89 2.99 2.81 30.22
CA ILE A 89 1.92 1.88 30.67
C ILE A 89 2.42 0.83 31.68
N THR A 90 3.71 0.48 31.66
CA THR A 90 4.35 -0.41 32.65
C THR A 90 5.65 0.16 33.21
N GLY A 91 5.93 1.44 32.97
CA GLY A 91 7.25 2.01 33.26
C GLY A 91 8.39 1.41 32.43
N ALA A 92 8.08 0.69 31.33
CA ALA A 92 9.07 0.00 30.49
C ALA A 92 10.20 0.91 30.00
N ILE A 93 10.00 2.22 29.88
CA ILE A 93 11.08 3.16 29.57
C ILE A 93 12.23 3.13 30.59
N ASN A 94 11.97 2.73 31.82
CA ASN A 94 12.97 2.68 32.88
C ASN A 94 13.82 1.40 32.81
N ASP A 95 13.42 0.42 32.00
CA ASP A 95 14.11 -0.86 31.89
C ASP A 95 15.08 -0.87 30.71
N HIS A 96 16.14 -1.66 30.81
CA HIS A 96 17.00 -1.98 29.68
C HIS A 96 16.25 -2.91 28.71
N CYS A 97 16.39 -2.67 27.40
CA CYS A 97 15.79 -3.53 26.38
C CYS A 97 16.75 -4.62 25.92
N PRO A 98 16.51 -5.92 26.21
CA PRO A 98 17.39 -7.00 25.80
C PRO A 98 17.41 -7.24 24.28
N ASP A 99 16.37 -6.81 23.54
CA ASP A 99 16.30 -7.02 22.08
C ASP A 99 17.11 -6.01 21.26
N CYS A 100 16.89 -4.70 21.49
CA CYS A 100 17.53 -3.63 20.72
C CYS A 100 18.63 -2.90 21.48
N GLY A 101 18.91 -3.28 22.74
CA GLY A 101 19.95 -2.67 23.58
C GLY A 101 19.62 -1.27 24.10
N ALA A 102 18.39 -0.78 23.90
CA ALA A 102 17.98 0.54 24.38
C ALA A 102 18.14 0.67 25.91
N GLN A 103 18.78 1.75 26.36
CA GLN A 103 19.04 2.03 27.77
C GLN A 103 17.78 2.55 28.49
N PRO A 104 17.73 2.44 29.83
CA PRO A 104 16.77 3.18 30.65
C PRO A 104 16.68 4.66 30.25
N GLY A 105 15.48 5.21 30.15
CA GLY A 105 15.21 6.58 29.69
C GLY A 105 15.18 6.74 28.17
N HIS A 106 15.66 5.78 27.38
CA HIS A 106 15.67 5.83 25.92
C HIS A 106 14.58 4.96 25.30
N THR A 107 13.99 5.40 24.19
CA THR A 107 13.03 4.61 23.42
C THR A 107 13.74 3.45 22.71
N CYS A 108 13.02 2.36 22.49
CA CYS A 108 13.50 1.28 21.63
C CYS A 108 13.76 1.79 20.21
N THR A 109 14.74 1.20 19.53
CA THR A 109 15.10 1.54 18.15
C THR A 109 15.06 0.29 17.27
N ARG A 110 14.69 0.47 16.00
CA ARG A 110 14.70 -0.58 14.98
C ARG A 110 15.27 -0.01 13.69
N HIS A 111 16.31 -0.62 13.15
CA HIS A 111 17.05 -0.12 11.99
C HIS A 111 17.50 1.35 12.14
N GLY A 112 18.00 1.73 13.32
CA GLY A 112 18.49 3.09 13.59
C GLY A 112 17.42 4.16 13.85
N HIS A 113 16.14 3.80 13.85
CA HIS A 113 15.05 4.74 14.11
C HIS A 113 14.28 4.40 15.38
N GLU A 114 13.86 5.43 16.13
CA GLU A 114 12.98 5.29 17.29
C GLU A 114 11.66 4.63 16.91
N THR A 115 11.24 3.65 17.71
CA THR A 115 9.98 2.93 17.49
C THR A 115 8.82 3.59 18.22
N ALA A 116 7.61 3.41 17.67
CA ALA A 116 6.39 3.95 18.28
C ALA A 116 6.07 3.32 19.64
N MET A 117 6.55 2.10 19.88
CA MET A 117 6.28 1.24 21.04
C MET A 117 7.56 0.51 21.49
N PRO A 118 7.69 0.17 22.78
CA PRO A 118 8.79 -0.66 23.28
C PRO A 118 8.80 -2.05 22.64
N CYS A 119 9.99 -2.67 22.55
CA CYS A 119 10.09 -4.08 22.19
C CYS A 119 9.30 -4.94 23.18
N ILE A 120 8.69 -6.03 22.69
CA ILE A 120 7.91 -6.93 23.53
C ILE A 120 8.78 -7.48 24.67
N SER A 121 10.05 -7.81 24.40
CA SER A 121 10.95 -8.29 25.43
C SER A 121 11.24 -7.26 26.53
N ARG A 122 11.21 -5.96 26.19
CA ARG A 122 11.31 -4.89 27.18
C ARG A 122 10.04 -4.79 28.02
N LEU A 123 8.87 -4.83 27.37
CA LEU A 123 7.58 -4.81 28.08
C LEU A 123 7.43 -5.95 29.09
N LEU A 124 7.96 -7.13 28.75
CA LEU A 124 7.86 -8.31 29.59
C LEU A 124 9.06 -8.50 30.55
N GLY A 125 10.08 -7.63 30.47
CA GLY A 125 11.31 -7.77 31.26
C GLY A 125 12.12 -9.04 30.98
N ARG A 126 11.88 -9.73 29.86
CA ARG A 126 12.54 -10.98 29.48
C ARG A 126 12.58 -11.15 27.96
N PRO A 127 13.62 -11.77 27.40
CA PRO A 127 13.70 -12.03 25.97
C PRO A 127 12.53 -12.93 25.52
N VAL A 128 11.76 -12.46 24.54
CA VAL A 128 10.73 -13.25 23.85
C VAL A 128 11.30 -13.66 22.51
N GLY A 129 11.57 -14.96 22.37
CA GLY A 129 12.26 -15.60 21.25
C GLY A 129 12.24 -14.86 19.90
N ASN A 130 13.39 -14.27 19.59
CA ASN A 130 14.04 -14.13 18.29
C ASN A 130 13.17 -14.25 17.02
N ARG A 131 12.82 -13.11 16.42
CA ARG A 131 12.67 -13.00 14.96
C ARG A 131 13.39 -11.74 14.49
N GLN A 132 14.48 -11.96 13.73
CA GLN A 132 15.27 -11.02 12.93
C GLN A 132 16.54 -10.46 13.59
N GLN A 133 17.61 -11.28 13.61
CA GLN A 133 18.95 -10.77 13.34
C GLN A 133 19.15 -10.71 11.82
N PRO A 134 19.44 -9.55 11.21
CA PRO A 134 20.21 -9.51 9.98
C PRO A 134 21.69 -9.67 10.36
N THR A 135 22.29 -10.75 9.89
CA THR A 135 23.74 -10.95 9.87
C THR A 135 24.40 -9.85 9.03
N HIS A 136 25.38 -9.16 9.58
CA HIS A 136 26.43 -8.46 8.86
C HIS A 136 27.78 -8.86 9.45
#